data_AF-A0A8S3SJH3-F1
#
_entry.id   AF-A0A8S3SJH3-F1
#
_cell.length_a   1.000
_cell.length_b   1.000
_cell.length_c   1.000
_cell.angle_alpha   90.00
_cell.angle_beta   90.00
_cell.angle_gamma   90.00
#
_symmetry.space_group_name_H-M   'P 1'
#
loop_
_entity.id
_entity.type
_entity.pdbx_description
1 polymer ?
#
loop_
_entity_poly.entity_id
_entity_poly.type
_entity_poly.pdbx_seq_one_letter_code
_entity_poly.pdbx_strand_id
1 'polypeptide(L)'
;MGRNDFRIPLYSTKTPYFWGKDIDEFIGEDEEIWVDYDNKECQIIHLNLILRHGSRSPTLSWIKQMTALGNILKSNPEVIERFPFLNSWENPFPETQAGHLSDLGEDEHFSLGRRFGRRFSLLFTGDLENIFYGVTYKQRTQASCASFYEGFN
;
A
#
# COMPACT_ATOMS: atom_id res chain seq x y z
N MET A 1 22.93 19.64 -2.86
CA MET A 1 21.92 18.87 -2.10
C MET A 1 21.36 17.82 -3.04
N GLY A 2 21.68 16.55 -2.80
CA GLY A 2 21.27 15.44 -3.67
C GLY A 2 19.76 15.29 -3.68
N ARG A 3 19.19 15.05 -4.86
CA ARG A 3 17.80 14.63 -5.00
C ARG A 3 17.68 13.30 -4.25
N ASN A 4 16.96 13.29 -3.12
CA ASN A 4 16.56 12.07 -2.45
C ASN A 4 15.56 11.36 -3.36
N ASP A 5 16.06 10.49 -4.24
CA ASP A 5 15.23 9.69 -5.10
C ASP A 5 14.62 8.55 -4.29
N PHE A 6 13.50 8.81 -3.63
CA PHE A 6 12.72 7.81 -2.90
C PHE A 6 12.08 6.75 -3.82
N ARG A 7 12.34 6.79 -5.14
CA ARG A 7 11.84 5.83 -6.14
C ARG A 7 12.54 4.47 -6.13
N ILE A 8 13.57 4.30 -5.30
CA ILE A 8 14.24 3.00 -5.15
C ILE A 8 13.51 2.19 -4.07
N PRO A 9 13.07 0.94 -4.36
CA PRO A 9 12.42 0.08 -3.37
C PRO A 9 13.42 -0.48 -2.36
N LEU A 10 13.86 0.38 -1.43
CA LEU A 10 14.91 0.09 -0.45
C LEU A 10 14.52 -0.99 0.58
N TYR A 11 13.22 -1.21 0.80
CA TYR A 11 12.72 -2.08 1.86
C TYR A 11 11.95 -3.29 1.33
N SER A 12 12.18 -3.70 0.08
CA SER A 12 11.51 -4.84 -0.56
C SER A 12 9.98 -4.74 -0.37
N THR A 13 9.35 -5.76 0.21
CA THR A 13 7.91 -5.84 0.52
C THR A 13 7.40 -4.91 1.64
N LYS A 14 8.24 -4.01 2.13
CA LYS A 14 7.90 -2.95 3.10
C LYS A 14 8.06 -1.56 2.50
N THR A 15 8.47 -1.46 1.24
CA THR A 15 8.44 -0.19 0.50
C THR A 15 6.97 0.16 0.24
N PRO A 16 6.49 1.34 0.66
CA PRO A 16 5.18 1.83 0.27
C PRO A 16 5.04 1.87 -1.26
N TYR A 17 3.85 1.56 -1.76
CA TYR A 17 3.60 1.40 -3.19
C TYR A 17 3.95 2.66 -3.97
N PHE A 18 3.47 3.81 -3.48
CA PHE A 18 3.69 5.13 -4.11
C PHE A 18 5.06 5.75 -3.80
N TRP A 19 5.95 5.07 -3.08
CA TRP A 19 7.35 5.49 -3.05
C TRP A 19 8.07 5.02 -4.32
N GLY A 20 7.77 3.82 -4.80
CA GLY A 20 8.35 3.27 -6.03
C GLY A 20 7.55 3.58 -7.31
N LYS A 21 6.43 4.30 -7.20
CA LYS A 21 5.52 4.60 -8.32
C LYS A 21 5.18 6.08 -8.33
N ASP A 22 4.95 6.61 -9.53
CA ASP A 22 4.60 8.02 -9.68
C ASP A 22 3.18 8.26 -9.15
N ILE A 23 3.06 9.05 -8.07
CA ILE A 23 1.78 9.39 -7.46
C ILE A 23 0.99 10.40 -8.32
N ASP A 24 1.70 11.18 -9.13
CA ASP A 24 1.18 12.25 -9.98
C ASP A 24 1.06 11.82 -11.45
N GLU A 25 1.17 10.51 -11.72
CA GLU A 25 0.86 9.92 -13.02
C GLU A 25 -0.52 10.41 -13.47
N PHE A 26 -0.57 11.08 -14.62
CA PHE A 26 -1.84 11.39 -15.25
C PHE A 26 -2.49 10.09 -15.68
N ILE A 27 -3.68 9.81 -15.14
CA ILE A 27 -4.50 8.67 -15.52
C ILE A 27 -5.62 9.21 -16.39
N GLY A 28 -5.49 8.99 -17.69
CA GLY A 28 -6.52 9.28 -18.66
C GLY A 28 -7.75 8.40 -18.44
N GLU A 29 -8.91 8.96 -18.72
CA GLU A 29 -10.15 8.20 -18.76
C GLU A 29 -10.06 7.17 -19.91
N ASP A 30 -10.31 5.90 -19.59
CA ASP A 30 -10.29 4.79 -20.53
C ASP A 30 -8.97 4.61 -21.31
N GLU A 31 -7.86 5.11 -20.77
CA GLU A 31 -6.56 5.12 -21.45
C GLU A 31 -6.02 3.73 -21.80
N GLU A 32 -6.47 2.68 -21.10
CA GLU A 32 -6.03 1.29 -21.32
C GLU A 32 -7.18 0.38 -21.80
N ILE A 33 -8.36 0.92 -22.16
CA ILE A 33 -9.50 0.08 -22.58
C ILE A 33 -9.32 -0.51 -23.99
N TRP A 34 -8.61 0.19 -24.87
CA TRP A 34 -8.38 -0.19 -26.25
C TRP A 34 -6.93 -0.64 -26.43
N VAL A 35 -6.72 -1.78 -27.10
CA VAL A 35 -5.40 -2.34 -27.38
C VAL A 35 -5.30 -2.69 -28.85
N ASP A 36 -4.23 -2.24 -29.49
CA ASP A 36 -3.90 -2.63 -30.86
C ASP A 36 -3.32 -4.06 -30.89
N TYR A 37 -3.95 -4.95 -31.65
CA TYR A 37 -3.48 -6.31 -31.87
C TYR A 37 -3.74 -6.74 -33.31
N ASP A 38 -2.68 -7.09 -34.04
CA ASP A 38 -2.75 -7.58 -35.43
C ASP A 38 -3.57 -6.67 -36.38
N ASN A 39 -3.25 -5.37 -36.38
CA ASN A 39 -3.96 -4.32 -37.15
C ASN A 39 -5.47 -4.23 -36.85
N LYS A 40 -5.90 -4.65 -35.66
CA LYS A 40 -7.25 -4.47 -35.15
C LYS A 40 -7.21 -3.74 -33.82
N GLU A 41 -8.20 -2.89 -33.62
CA GLU A 41 -8.48 -2.28 -32.33
C GLU A 41 -9.36 -3.24 -31.52
N CYS A 42 -8.86 -3.67 -30.37
CA CYS A 42 -9.55 -4.60 -29.47
C CYS A 42 -9.99 -3.85 -28.21
N GLN A 43 -11.24 -4.06 -27.78
CA GLN A 43 -11.73 -3.57 -26.50
C GLN A 43 -11.52 -4.63 -25.41
N ILE A 44 -11.06 -4.21 -24.24
CA ILE A 44 -11.11 -5.04 -23.04
C ILE A 44 -12.59 -5.30 -22.69
N ILE A 45 -12.94 -6.55 -22.42
CA ILE A 45 -14.29 -6.97 -22.02
C ILE A 45 -14.35 -7.57 -20.60
N HIS A 46 -13.19 -7.88 -20.01
CA HIS A 46 -13.08 -8.49 -18.68
C HIS A 46 -11.71 -8.18 -18.06
N LEU A 47 -11.67 -7.88 -16.76
CA LEU A 47 -10.43 -7.71 -16.00
C LEU A 47 -10.46 -8.55 -14.72
N ASN A 48 -9.29 -9.08 -14.35
CA ASN A 48 -9.07 -9.67 -13.05
C ASN A 48 -7.97 -8.88 -12.34
N LEU A 49 -8.28 -8.37 -11.15
CA LEU A 49 -7.35 -7.58 -10.35
C LEU A 49 -6.98 -8.35 -9.08
N ILE A 50 -5.68 -8.54 -8.86
CA ILE A 50 -5.14 -9.15 -7.63
C ILE A 50 -4.26 -8.12 -6.94
N LEU A 51 -4.74 -7.60 -5.81
CA LEU A 51 -4.00 -6.65 -4.99
C LEU A 51 -3.55 -7.29 -3.68
N ARG A 52 -2.33 -6.95 -3.26
CA ARG A 52 -1.91 -7.15 -1.87
C ARG A 52 -2.54 -6.06 -1.01
N HIS A 53 -2.74 -6.35 0.27
CA HIS A 53 -3.04 -5.31 1.27
C HIS A 53 -2.01 -4.16 1.22
N GLY A 54 -2.44 -2.96 1.59
CA GLY A 54 -1.59 -1.77 1.66
C GLY A 54 -0.57 -1.80 2.80
N SER A 55 0.12 -0.69 2.96
CA SER A 55 1.03 -0.42 4.08
C SER A 55 0.35 -0.67 5.43
N ARG A 56 1.09 -1.23 6.39
CA ARG A 56 0.52 -1.71 7.64
C ARG A 56 1.50 -1.59 8.80
N SER A 57 0.96 -1.55 10.00
CA SER A 57 1.72 -1.72 11.23
C SER A 57 2.43 -3.08 11.28
N PRO A 58 3.58 -3.21 11.96
CA PRO A 58 4.24 -4.49 12.18
C PRO A 58 3.33 -5.49 12.88
N THR A 59 3.61 -6.79 12.74
CA THR A 59 2.85 -7.79 13.50
C THR A 59 3.28 -7.79 14.96
N LEU A 60 2.45 -8.35 15.85
CA LEU A 60 2.74 -8.39 17.28
C LEU A 60 4.13 -8.99 17.60
N SER A 61 4.53 -10.04 16.88
CA SER A 61 5.87 -10.64 17.03
C SER A 61 6.98 -9.64 16.71
N TRP A 62 6.84 -8.86 15.63
CA TRP A 62 7.82 -7.83 15.28
C TRP A 62 7.81 -6.66 16.25
N ILE A 63 6.64 -6.22 16.74
CA ILE A 63 6.54 -5.18 17.76
C ILE A 63 7.32 -5.61 19.02
N LYS A 64 7.11 -6.84 19.50
CA LYS A 64 7.81 -7.38 20.66
C LYS A 64 9.33 -7.48 20.44
N GLN A 65 9.75 -7.92 19.25
CA GLN A 65 11.18 -7.98 18.91
C GLN A 65 11.82 -6.59 18.87
N MET A 66 11.12 -5.59 18.30
CA MET A 66 11.60 -4.20 18.27
C MET A 66 11.72 -3.61 19.68
N THR A 67 10.73 -3.86 20.54
CA THR A 67 10.76 -3.42 21.95
C THR A 67 11.92 -4.10 22.70
N ALA A 68 12.08 -5.41 22.54
CA ALA A 68 13.18 -6.15 23.18
C ALA A 68 14.55 -5.64 22.72
N LEU A 69 14.73 -5.43 21.41
CA LEU A 69 15.96 -4.86 20.87
C LEU A 69 16.21 -3.45 21.43
N GLY A 70 15.20 -2.58 21.47
CA GLY A 70 15.33 -1.26 22.07
C GLY A 70 15.81 -1.30 23.52
N ASN A 71 15.27 -2.21 24.32
CA ASN A 71 15.71 -2.38 25.71
C ASN A 71 17.16 -2.86 25.83
N ILE A 72 17.59 -3.78 24.96
CA ILE A 72 18.99 -4.24 24.89
C ILE A 72 19.92 -3.10 24.50
N LEU A 73 19.52 -2.26 23.54
CA LEU A 73 20.33 -1.12 23.11
C LEU A 73 20.44 -0.05 24.21
N LYS A 74 19.35 0.17 24.97
CA LYS A 74 19.34 1.12 26.09
C LYS A 74 20.18 0.69 27.29
N SER A 75 20.31 -0.62 27.52
CA SER A 75 21.07 -1.13 28.67
C SER A 75 22.59 -1.07 28.48
N ASN A 76 23.08 -0.70 27.29
CA ASN A 76 24.50 -0.57 26.99
C ASN A 76 24.93 0.92 27.01
N PRO A 77 25.74 1.36 27.99
CA PRO A 77 26.19 2.75 28.10
C PRO A 77 26.98 3.25 26.89
N GLU A 78 27.83 2.42 26.28
CA GLU A 78 28.63 2.80 25.10
C GLU A 78 27.73 3.05 23.88
N VAL A 79 26.65 2.26 23.75
CA VAL A 79 25.65 2.44 22.69
C VAL A 79 24.87 3.74 22.91
N ILE A 80 24.48 4.04 24.15
CA ILE A 80 23.79 5.29 24.49
C ILE A 80 24.69 6.50 24.26
N GLU A 81 25.97 6.44 24.63
CA GLU A 81 26.93 7.51 24.38
C GLU A 81 27.05 7.81 22.87
N ARG A 82 27.14 6.75 22.06
CA ARG A 82 27.22 6.87 20.59
C ARG A 82 25.89 7.30 19.95
N PHE A 83 24.75 6.92 20.52
CA PHE A 83 23.42 7.18 20.00
C PHE A 83 22.47 7.70 21.10
N PRO A 84 22.61 8.97 21.53
CA PRO A 84 21.88 9.50 22.69
C PRO A 84 20.36 9.48 22.55
N PHE A 85 19.83 9.52 21.32
CA PHE A 85 18.39 9.45 21.04
C PHE A 85 17.75 8.15 21.56
N LEU A 86 18.54 7.07 21.71
CA LEU A 86 18.04 5.80 22.21
C LEU A 86 17.55 5.89 23.65
N ASN A 87 18.07 6.82 24.46
CA ASN A 87 17.65 6.97 25.85
C ASN A 87 16.15 7.30 25.97
N SER A 88 15.65 8.15 25.07
CA SER A 88 14.23 8.53 24.98
C SER A 88 13.45 7.78 23.90
N TRP A 89 14.09 6.86 23.16
CA TRP A 89 13.41 6.12 22.10
C TRP A 89 12.37 5.16 22.70
N GLU A 90 11.14 5.23 22.22
CA GLU A 90 10.10 4.26 22.52
C GLU A 90 9.63 3.60 21.23
N ASN A 91 9.12 2.37 21.32
CA ASN A 91 8.58 1.71 20.15
C ASN A 91 7.35 2.47 19.67
N PRO A 92 7.34 3.03 18.44
CA PRO A 92 6.23 3.85 17.97
C PRO A 92 5.00 3.02 17.59
N PHE A 93 5.10 1.69 17.62
CA PHE A 93 4.02 0.78 17.22
C PHE A 93 3.34 0.17 18.45
N PRO A 94 2.14 0.62 18.83
CA PRO A 94 1.40 0.01 19.92
C PRO A 94 0.91 -1.39 19.54
N GLU A 95 0.89 -2.31 20.52
CA GLU A 95 0.43 -3.69 20.30
C GLU A 95 -1.03 -3.77 19.84
N THR A 96 -1.86 -2.78 20.20
CA THR A 96 -3.27 -2.69 19.79
C THR A 96 -3.47 -2.47 18.29
N GLN A 97 -2.43 -1.99 17.59
CA GLN A 97 -2.46 -1.77 16.13
C GLN A 97 -1.70 -2.86 15.37
N ALA A 98 -1.35 -3.97 16.04
CA ALA A 98 -0.52 -5.02 15.45
C ALA A 98 -1.12 -5.59 14.16
N GLY A 99 -0.43 -5.37 13.03
CA GLY A 99 -0.82 -5.89 11.72
C GLY A 99 -2.04 -5.24 11.09
N HIS A 100 -2.60 -4.18 11.69
CA HIS A 100 -3.64 -3.36 11.10
C HIS A 100 -3.11 -2.57 9.91
N LEU A 101 -4.00 -2.28 8.96
CA LEU A 101 -3.70 -1.35 7.87
C LEU A 101 -3.34 0.01 8.48
N SER A 102 -2.34 0.69 7.92
CA SER A 102 -2.01 2.06 8.32
C SER A 102 -2.77 3.05 7.45
N ASP A 103 -2.90 4.30 7.90
CA ASP A 103 -3.48 5.40 7.11
C ASP A 103 -2.84 5.49 5.71
N LEU A 104 -1.51 5.38 5.62
CA LEU A 104 -0.80 5.32 4.33
C LEU A 104 -1.28 4.16 3.43
N GLY A 105 -1.64 3.03 4.03
CA GLY A 105 -2.14 1.86 3.32
C GLY A 105 -3.61 2.01 2.88
N GLU A 106 -4.39 2.83 3.58
CA GLU A 106 -5.73 3.24 3.17
C GLU A 106 -5.63 4.19 1.96
N ASP A 107 -4.79 5.23 2.05
CA ASP A 107 -4.51 6.16 0.96
C ASP A 107 -4.00 5.44 -0.30
N GLU A 108 -3.14 4.43 -0.10
CA GLU A 108 -2.64 3.59 -1.18
C GLU A 108 -3.78 2.92 -1.95
N HIS A 109 -4.70 2.28 -1.22
CA HIS A 109 -5.82 1.54 -1.83
C HIS A 109 -6.89 2.46 -2.39
N PHE A 110 -7.22 3.56 -1.70
CA PHE A 110 -8.10 4.59 -2.23
C PHE A 110 -7.59 5.13 -3.56
N SER A 111 -6.31 5.48 -3.62
CA SER A 111 -5.69 5.95 -4.85
C SER A 111 -5.73 4.88 -5.94
N LEU A 112 -5.41 3.62 -5.62
CA LEU A 112 -5.51 2.52 -6.58
C LEU A 112 -6.93 2.33 -7.12
N GLY A 113 -7.95 2.41 -6.27
CA GLY A 113 -9.36 2.35 -6.65
C GLY A 113 -9.71 3.42 -7.66
N ARG A 114 -9.35 4.67 -7.35
CA ARG A 114 -9.59 5.84 -8.23
C ARG A 114 -8.91 5.71 -9.59
N ARG A 115 -7.66 5.23 -9.59
CA ARG A 115 -6.91 5.01 -10.84
C ARG A 115 -7.56 3.91 -11.66
N PHE A 116 -7.94 2.81 -11.03
CA PHE A 116 -8.58 1.68 -11.70
C PHE A 116 -9.93 2.06 -12.30
N GLY A 117 -10.78 2.77 -11.55
CA GLY A 117 -12.08 3.24 -12.03
C GLY A 117 -11.97 4.20 -13.22
N ARG A 118 -10.99 5.10 -13.22
CA ARG A 118 -10.74 6.02 -14.35
C ARG A 118 -10.19 5.31 -15.58
N ARG A 119 -9.22 4.42 -15.39
CA ARG A 119 -8.50 3.77 -16.50
C ARG A 119 -9.36 2.80 -17.30
N PHE A 120 -10.46 2.32 -16.72
CA PHE A 120 -11.35 1.34 -17.32
C PHE A 120 -12.83 1.70 -17.14
N SER A 121 -13.17 3.00 -17.08
CA SER A 121 -14.52 3.49 -16.84
C SER A 121 -15.58 2.85 -17.74
N LEU A 122 -15.27 2.60 -19.02
CA LEU A 122 -16.16 1.95 -19.99
C LEU A 122 -16.53 0.51 -19.61
N LEU A 123 -15.73 -0.22 -18.81
CA LEU A 123 -16.13 -1.53 -18.30
C LEU A 123 -17.26 -1.44 -17.27
N PHE A 124 -17.45 -0.26 -16.67
CA PHE A 124 -18.35 -0.03 -15.55
C PHE A 124 -19.56 0.84 -15.94
N THR A 125 -19.68 1.26 -17.20
CA THR A 125 -20.83 2.05 -17.71
C THR A 125 -22.15 1.27 -17.84
N GLY A 126 -22.23 0.05 -17.31
CA GLY A 126 -23.38 -0.86 -17.38
C GLY A 126 -23.78 -1.44 -16.01
N ASP A 127 -24.18 -2.72 -15.99
CA ASP A 127 -24.57 -3.38 -14.74
C ASP A 127 -23.35 -3.62 -13.82
N LEU A 128 -23.25 -2.78 -12.77
CA LEU A 128 -22.33 -2.96 -11.65
C LEU A 128 -22.54 -4.32 -10.94
N GLU A 129 -23.64 -5.01 -11.21
CA GLU A 129 -23.95 -6.36 -10.71
C GLU A 129 -22.91 -7.42 -11.12
N ASN A 130 -22.08 -7.14 -12.13
CA ASN A 130 -21.02 -8.05 -12.59
C ASN A 130 -19.66 -7.80 -11.93
N ILE A 131 -19.56 -6.91 -10.94
CA ILE A 131 -18.31 -6.66 -10.23
C ILE A 131 -18.23 -7.56 -8.98
N PHE A 132 -17.26 -8.46 -8.98
CA PHE A 132 -17.03 -9.39 -7.87
C PHE A 132 -15.77 -9.00 -7.09
N TYR A 133 -15.93 -8.78 -5.78
CA TYR A 133 -14.83 -8.52 -4.85
C TYR A 133 -14.58 -9.74 -3.97
N GLY A 134 -13.32 -10.17 -3.89
CA GLY A 134 -12.87 -11.26 -3.04
C GLY A 134 -11.75 -10.81 -2.12
N VAL A 135 -11.84 -11.12 -0.83
CA VAL A 135 -10.79 -10.82 0.16
C VAL A 135 -10.45 -12.05 0.98
N THR A 136 -9.20 -12.12 1.43
CA THR A 136 -8.84 -13.09 2.47
C THR A 136 -9.41 -12.67 3.82
N TYR A 137 -9.48 -13.59 4.78
CA TYR A 137 -10.02 -13.34 6.12
C TYR A 137 -9.23 -12.34 6.99
N LYS A 138 -8.13 -11.77 6.49
CA LYS A 138 -7.29 -10.85 7.26
C LYS A 138 -7.96 -9.47 7.32
N GLN A 139 -8.07 -8.89 8.52
CA GLN A 139 -8.64 -7.55 8.71
C GLN A 139 -7.99 -6.49 7.80
N ARG A 140 -6.66 -6.48 7.68
CA ARG A 140 -5.96 -5.57 6.76
C ARG A 140 -6.34 -5.74 5.28
N THR A 141 -6.69 -6.94 4.83
CA THR A 141 -7.15 -7.13 3.45
C THR A 141 -8.59 -6.68 3.27
N GLN A 142 -9.43 -6.83 4.31
CA GLN A 142 -10.78 -6.27 4.32
C GLN A 142 -10.74 -4.74 4.30
N ALA A 143 -9.93 -4.12 5.16
CA ALA A 143 -9.75 -2.67 5.20
C ALA A 143 -9.20 -2.12 3.87
N SER A 144 -8.18 -2.76 3.29
CA SER A 144 -7.67 -2.36 1.97
C SER A 144 -8.73 -2.44 0.88
N CYS A 145 -9.55 -3.50 0.87
CA CYS A 145 -10.65 -3.62 -0.08
C CYS A 145 -11.71 -2.53 0.10
N ALA A 146 -12.00 -2.15 1.35
CA ALA A 146 -12.94 -1.06 1.64
C ALA A 146 -12.41 0.28 1.12
N SER A 147 -11.14 0.63 1.40
CA SER A 147 -10.52 1.85 0.87
C SER A 147 -10.45 1.84 -0.66
N PHE A 148 -10.13 0.70 -1.27
CA PHE A 148 -10.14 0.55 -2.72
C PHE A 148 -11.53 0.81 -3.31
N TYR A 149 -12.56 0.19 -2.71
CA TYR A 149 -13.94 0.39 -3.13
C TYR A 149 -14.39 1.84 -2.99
N GLU A 150 -14.00 2.51 -1.90
CA GLU A 150 -14.29 3.94 -1.68
C GLU A 150 -13.64 4.83 -2.74
N GLY A 151 -12.40 4.56 -3.14
CA GLY A 151 -11.75 5.33 -4.20
C GLY A 151 -12.24 4.99 -5.61
N PHE A 152 -12.78 3.78 -5.79
CA PHE A 152 -13.31 3.30 -7.07
C PHE A 152 -14.67 3.95 -7.42
N ASN A 153 -15.54 4.14 -6.42
CA ASN A 153 -16.83 4.81 -6.58
C ASN A 153 -16.67 6.33 -6.76
#